data_AF-A0A3Q9UY39-F1
#
_entry.id   AF-A0A3Q9UY39-F1
#
_cell.length_a   1.000
_cell.length_b   1.000
_cell.length_c   1.000
_cell.angle_alpha   90.00
_cell.angle_beta   90.00
_cell.angle_gamma   90.00
#
_symmetry.space_group_name_H-M   'P 1'
#
loop_
_entity.id
_entity.type
_entity.pdbx_description
1 polymer ?
#
loop_
_entity_poly.entity_id
_entity_poly.type
_entity_poly.pdbx_seq_one_letter_code
_entity_poly.pdbx_strand_id
1 'polypeptide(L)'
;MSSTRCYIEEYENERGQVSARLREKVTGRKVDLGLASAAAKSDFLQFLSAAVPHRAEMPDVFTKDGDADFVVVSGDVDFDAPDEIRFHFNDRLSYTYA
;
A
#
# COMPACT_ATOMS: atom_id res chain seq x y z
N MET A 1 8.62 -14.01 7.49
CA MET A 1 8.20 -13.22 6.32
C MET A 1 6.70 -13.33 6.21
N SER A 2 6.01 -12.20 6.33
CA SER A 2 4.55 -12.10 6.20
C SER A 2 4.20 -11.49 4.85
N SER A 3 2.99 -11.75 4.37
CA SER A 3 2.44 -11.14 3.15
C SER A 3 1.03 -10.62 3.43
N THR A 4 0.77 -9.38 3.03
CA THR A 4 -0.52 -8.72 3.23
C THR A 4 -1.08 -8.24 1.89
N ARG A 5 -2.34 -8.60 1.60
CA ARG A 5 -3.08 -8.08 0.45
C ARG A 5 -3.61 -6.70 0.77
N CYS A 6 -3.32 -5.75 -0.10
CA CYS A 6 -3.61 -4.35 0.11
C CYS A 6 -4.38 -3.77 -1.07
N TYR A 7 -5.18 -2.76 -0.77
CA TYR A 7 -5.73 -1.84 -1.77
C TYR A 7 -5.10 -0.46 -1.60
N ILE A 8 -5.12 0.32 -2.68
CA ILE A 8 -4.72 1.71 -2.72
C ILE A 8 -5.91 2.55 -2.31
N GLU A 9 -5.78 3.24 -1.18
CA GLU A 9 -6.75 4.24 -0.75
C GLU A 9 -6.24 5.62 -1.14
N GLU A 10 -7.04 6.32 -1.94
CA GLU A 10 -6.84 7.74 -2.24
C GLU A 10 -7.57 8.58 -1.21
N TYR A 11 -6.92 9.66 -0.77
CA TYR A 11 -7.46 10.57 0.23
C TYR A 11 -6.93 11.99 0.02
N GLU A 12 -7.66 12.97 0.54
CA GLU A 12 -7.18 14.34 0.63
C GLU A 12 -6.36 14.51 1.91
N ASN A 13 -5.11 14.95 1.80
CA ASN A 13 -4.27 15.21 2.96
C ASN A 13 -4.65 16.53 3.65
N GLU A 14 -4.02 16.83 4.80
CA GLU A 14 -4.29 18.05 5.58
C GLU A 14 -4.07 19.37 4.83
N ARG A 15 -3.41 19.34 3.67
CA ARG A 15 -3.14 20.49 2.81
C ARG A 15 -4.08 20.56 1.60
N GLY A 16 -5.10 19.71 1.53
CA GLY A 16 -6.02 19.66 0.40
C GLY A 16 -5.46 18.94 -0.82
N GLN A 17 -4.38 18.16 -0.68
CA GLN A 17 -3.74 17.50 -1.81
C GLN A 17 -4.17 16.03 -1.89
N VAL A 18 -4.55 15.59 -3.08
CA VAL A 18 -4.79 14.17 -3.37
C VAL A 18 -3.51 13.38 -3.09
N SER A 19 -3.65 12.37 -2.24
CA SER A 19 -2.58 11.49 -1.77
C SER A 19 -3.08 10.04 -1.82
N ALA A 20 -2.14 9.09 -1.79
CA ALA A 20 -2.47 7.67 -1.81
C ALA A 20 -1.68 6.92 -0.72
N ARG A 21 -2.28 5.87 -0.17
CA ARG A 21 -1.64 4.95 0.80
C ARG A 21 -2.14 3.52 0.62
N LEU A 22 -1.46 2.57 1.25
CA LEU A 22 -1.92 1.19 1.30
C LEU A 22 -2.76 0.91 2.55
N ARG A 23 -3.78 0.09 2.34
CA ARG A 23 -4.69 -0.41 3.36
C ARG A 23 -4.87 -1.91 3.18
N GLU A 24 -4.87 -2.68 4.25
CA GLU A 24 -5.12 -4.13 4.18
C GLU A 24 -6.56 -4.39 3.72
N LYS A 25 -6.77 -5.31 2.77
CA LYS A 25 -8.10 -5.62 2.24
C LYS A 25 -9.06 -6.17 3.31
N VAL A 26 -8.59 -7.06 4.19
CA VAL A 26 -9.47 -7.73 5.17
C VAL A 26 -10.01 -6.73 6.21
N THR A 27 -9.13 -6.06 6.92
CA THR A 27 -9.55 -5.19 8.05
C THR A 27 -9.71 -3.73 7.63
N GLY A 28 -9.00 -3.26 6.61
CA GLY A 28 -8.87 -1.83 6.30
C GLY A 28 -7.84 -1.12 7.17
N ARG A 29 -7.05 -1.85 7.96
CA ARG A 29 -5.96 -1.23 8.74
C ARG A 29 -4.86 -0.68 7.84
N LYS A 30 -4.13 0.31 8.35
CA LYS A 30 -3.05 0.97 7.62
C LYS A 30 -1.93 -0.04 7.36
N VAL A 31 -1.30 0.02 6.19
CA VAL A 31 -0.05 -0.71 5.92
C VAL A 31 1.08 0.29 5.75
N ASP A 32 2.01 0.29 6.70
CA ASP A 32 3.21 1.13 6.71
C ASP A 32 4.43 0.31 6.31
N LEU A 33 5.24 0.88 5.44
CA LEU A 33 6.41 0.22 4.87
C LEU A 33 7.72 0.58 5.59
N GLY A 34 7.65 1.38 6.66
CA GLY A 34 8.83 1.80 7.42
C GLY A 34 9.79 2.71 6.63
N LEU A 35 9.31 3.34 5.54
CA LEU A 35 10.16 4.12 4.64
C LEU A 35 10.70 5.36 5.36
N ALA A 36 12.03 5.41 5.50
CA ALA A 36 12.70 6.51 6.19
C ALA A 36 13.15 7.64 5.25
N SER A 37 13.64 7.30 4.05
CA SER A 37 14.23 8.27 3.12
C SER A 37 13.19 8.92 2.19
N ALA A 38 13.45 10.17 1.78
CA ALA A 38 12.60 10.86 0.82
C ALA A 38 12.56 10.17 -0.55
N ALA A 39 13.69 9.58 -0.98
CA ALA A 39 13.78 8.80 -2.21
C ALA A 39 12.85 7.58 -2.16
N ALA A 40 12.94 6.76 -1.12
CA ALA A 40 12.10 5.56 -0.99
C ALA A 40 10.61 5.90 -0.90
N LYS A 41 10.25 7.00 -0.21
CA LYS A 41 8.88 7.52 -0.19
C LYS A 41 8.40 7.94 -1.59
N SER A 42 9.26 8.59 -2.36
CA SER A 42 8.94 9.05 -3.72
C SER A 42 8.75 7.86 -4.67
N ASP A 43 9.64 6.87 -4.61
CA ASP A 43 9.55 5.65 -5.41
C ASP A 43 8.26 4.88 -5.10
N PHE A 44 7.89 4.81 -3.83
CA PHE A 44 6.63 4.17 -3.42
C PHE A 44 5.39 4.93 -3.91
N LEU A 45 5.38 6.26 -3.83
CA LEU A 45 4.27 7.06 -4.37
C LEU A 45 4.17 6.95 -5.90
N GLN A 46 5.30 6.87 -6.58
CA GLN A 46 5.34 6.63 -8.02
C GLN A 46 4.78 5.23 -8.34
N PHE A 47 5.14 4.21 -7.56
CA PHE A 47 4.56 2.87 -7.69
C PHE A 47 3.04 2.92 -7.57
N LEU A 48 2.47 3.52 -6.51
CA LEU A 48 1.01 3.62 -6.33
C LEU A 48 0.33 4.36 -7.48
N SER A 49 0.95 5.46 -7.95
CA SER A 49 0.41 6.29 -9.03
C SER A 49 0.40 5.54 -10.37
N ALA A 50 1.25 4.54 -10.56
CA ALA A 50 1.31 3.76 -11.79
C ALA A 50 0.01 2.97 -12.07
N ALA A 51 -0.81 2.66 -11.06
CA ALA A 51 -2.11 2.01 -11.25
C ALA A 51 -3.20 2.97 -11.77
N VAL A 52 -3.06 4.29 -11.59
CA VAL A 52 -4.13 5.26 -11.91
C VAL A 52 -4.55 5.23 -13.38
N PRO A 53 -3.63 5.21 -14.37
CA PRO A 53 -4.00 5.11 -15.78
C PRO A 53 -4.74 3.79 -16.13
N HIS A 54 -4.52 2.73 -15.35
CA HIS A 54 -5.06 1.39 -15.57
C HIS A 54 -6.31 1.10 -14.73
N ARG A 55 -6.88 2.10 -14.04
CA ARG A 55 -8.03 1.90 -13.13
C ARG A 55 -9.23 1.19 -13.79
N ALA A 56 -9.45 1.40 -15.08
CA ALA A 56 -10.53 0.74 -15.80
C ALA A 56 -10.29 -0.77 -16.00
N GLU A 57 -9.02 -1.18 -16.05
CA GLU A 57 -8.60 -2.57 -16.25
C GLU A 57 -8.43 -3.31 -14.92
N MET A 58 -7.95 -2.62 -13.88
CA MET A 58 -7.69 -3.17 -12.53
C MET A 58 -8.40 -2.35 -11.43
N PRO A 59 -9.74 -2.30 -11.43
CA PRO A 59 -10.49 -1.48 -10.47
C PRO A 59 -10.32 -1.97 -9.02
N ASP A 60 -10.08 -3.26 -8.84
CA ASP A 60 -10.02 -3.92 -7.52
C ASP A 60 -8.81 -3.50 -6.69
N VAL A 61 -7.75 -2.98 -7.34
CA VAL A 61 -6.59 -2.37 -6.67
C VAL A 61 -6.99 -1.17 -5.83
N PHE A 62 -8.08 -0.47 -6.17
CA PHE A 62 -8.52 0.76 -5.50
C PHE A 62 -9.70 0.58 -4.54
N THR A 63 -10.15 -0.66 -4.31
CA THR A 63 -11.28 -0.95 -3.41
C THR A 63 -10.91 -1.99 -2.36
N LYS A 64 -11.50 -1.87 -1.17
CA LYS A 64 -11.33 -2.83 -0.09
C LYS A 64 -11.91 -4.19 -0.47
N ASP A 65 -13.11 -4.20 -1.05
CA ASP A 65 -13.95 -5.39 -1.23
C ASP A 65 -13.73 -6.13 -2.56
N GLY A 66 -12.86 -5.60 -3.43
CA GLY A 66 -12.43 -6.29 -4.65
C GLY A 66 -11.43 -7.41 -4.35
N ASP A 67 -11.37 -8.44 -5.19
CA ASP A 67 -10.50 -9.60 -5.01
C ASP A 67 -9.71 -10.00 -6.28
N ALA A 68 -10.00 -9.37 -7.42
CA ALA A 68 -9.36 -9.69 -8.70
C ALA A 68 -7.92 -9.13 -8.81
N ASP A 69 -7.70 -7.93 -8.27
CA ASP A 69 -6.41 -7.23 -8.33
C ASP A 69 -6.07 -6.58 -6.98
N PHE A 70 -4.80 -6.61 -6.60
CA PHE A 70 -4.32 -6.00 -5.36
C PHE A 70 -2.82 -5.70 -5.36
N VAL A 71 -2.38 -4.95 -4.35
CA VAL A 71 -0.96 -4.85 -4.02
C VAL A 71 -0.64 -5.91 -2.96
N VAL A 72 0.30 -6.79 -3.23
CA VAL A 72 0.88 -7.67 -2.20
C VAL A 72 2.09 -6.98 -1.60
N VAL A 73 2.04 -6.72 -0.29
CA VAL A 73 3.22 -6.31 0.48
C VAL A 73 3.78 -7.53 1.19
N SER A 74 5.06 -7.84 0.98
CA SER A 74 5.74 -8.93 1.67
C SER A 74 7.02 -8.45 2.33
N GLY A 75 7.32 -8.95 3.54
CA GLY A 75 8.53 -8.58 4.26
C GLY A 75 8.55 -9.07 5.70
N ASP A 76 9.48 -8.52 6.48
CA ASP A 76 9.54 -8.73 7.93
C ASP A 76 8.66 -7.67 8.63
N VAL A 77 7.82 -8.11 9.56
CA VAL A 77 6.88 -7.24 10.28
C VAL A 77 7.58 -6.66 11.50
N ASP A 78 7.58 -5.34 11.60
CA ASP A 78 8.06 -4.55 12.74
C ASP A 78 6.98 -4.47 13.82
N PHE A 79 5.74 -4.22 13.42
CA PHE A 79 4.60 -4.04 14.32
C PHE A 79 3.29 -4.52 13.68
N ASP A 80 2.46 -5.22 14.44
CA ASP A 80 1.13 -5.70 14.01
C ASP A 80 0.11 -5.35 15.10
N ALA A 81 -0.81 -4.45 14.77
CA ALA A 81 -1.83 -3.92 15.65
C ALA A 81 -3.21 -3.90 14.98
N PRO A 82 -4.28 -3.66 15.76
CA PRO A 82 -5.64 -3.60 15.20
C PRO A 82 -5.83 -2.57 14.09
N ASP A 83 -5.06 -1.47 14.09
CA ASP A 83 -5.19 -0.33 13.19
C ASP A 83 -4.00 -0.13 12.22
N GLU A 84 -2.88 -0.84 12.43
CA GLU A 84 -1.68 -0.73 11.61
C GLU A 84 -0.92 -2.06 11.52
N ILE A 85 -0.42 -2.38 10.33
CA ILE A 85 0.72 -3.29 10.13
C ILE A 85 1.88 -2.44 9.66
N ARG A 86 3.05 -2.57 10.30
CA ARG A 86 4.29 -1.95 9.86
C ARG A 86 5.30 -3.01 9.49
N PHE A 87 5.90 -2.86 8.32
CA PHE A 87 7.02 -3.67 7.86
C PHE A 87 8.35 -2.96 8.12
N HIS A 88 9.42 -3.73 8.29
CA HIS A 88 10.77 -3.20 8.26
C HIS A 88 11.14 -2.80 6.83
N PHE A 89 11.70 -1.60 6.68
CA PHE A 89 12.33 -1.18 5.42
C PHE A 89 13.73 -1.80 5.30
N ASN A 90 13.80 -2.98 4.70
CA ASN A 90 15.03 -3.72 4.43
C ASN A 90 14.98 -4.39 3.04
N ASP A 91 16.00 -5.17 2.71
CA ASP A 91 16.15 -5.90 1.44
C ASP A 91 15.10 -7.00 1.20
N ARG A 92 14.32 -7.35 2.23
CA ARG A 92 13.24 -8.34 2.16
C ARG A 92 11.88 -7.71 1.95
N LEU A 93 11.77 -6.38 2.03
CA LEU A 93 10.55 -5.66 1.72
C LEU A 93 10.29 -5.67 0.21
N SER A 94 9.08 -6.05 -0.17
CA SER A 94 8.60 -5.99 -1.55
C SER A 94 7.13 -5.57 -1.58
N TYR A 95 6.75 -4.88 -2.65
CA TYR A 95 5.37 -4.53 -2.96
C TYR A 95 5.14 -4.64 -4.47
N THR A 96 4.15 -5.43 -4.88
CA THR A 96 3.88 -5.72 -6.29
C THR A 96 2.38 -5.78 -6.57
N TYR A 97 1.96 -5.39 -7.76
CA TYR A 97 0.62 -5.68 -8.27
C TYR A 97 0.47 -7.19 -8.50
N ALA A 98 -0.67 -7.77 -8.13
CA ALA A 98 -0.98 -9.19 -8.23
C ALA A 98 -2.47 -9.42 -8.51
#